data_AF-A0A7S9E053-F1
#
_entry.id   AF-A0A7S9E053-F1
#
_cell.length_a   1.000
_cell.length_b   1.000
_cell.length_c   1.000
_cell.angle_alpha   90.00
_cell.angle_beta   90.00
_cell.angle_gamma   90.00
#
_symmetry.space_group_name_H-M   'P 1'
#
loop_
_entity.id
_entity.type
_entity.pdbx_description
1 polymer ?
#
loop_
_entity_poly.entity_id
_entity_poly.type
_entity_poly.pdbx_seq_one_letter_code
_entity_poly.pdbx_strand_id
1 'polypeptide(L)'
;MLENIRVVLVNTSHTGNIGSAARAMKTMGLSNLYLVDPVQAPDGKSSAMAAGAGDVLGNATTVTTLEEAVAGCGLVVGTSARSRTHSWPMLDPRQCGEKMIAEVPKYPVALVFGRENNGLTNEELQQCHYHVCIPANPEYSSLNLAMAVQTLCYEVRMAWLAQETIPEEPNDYPLNDDLERFYQHLESSLMGTGFVVKNHPGLVMTKLRRLFNRARPESQELNILRGILSSIDKAVKKD
;
A
#
# COMPACT_ATOMS: atom_id res chain seq x y z
N MET A 1 9.51 7.77 13.49
CA MET A 1 8.10 8.08 13.13
C MET A 1 7.18 6.88 13.33
N LEU A 2 7.34 5.77 12.59
CA LEU A 2 6.50 4.55 12.78
C LEU A 2 6.60 3.94 14.20
N GLU A 3 7.68 4.21 14.94
CA GLU A 3 7.86 3.80 16.34
C GLU A 3 6.81 4.38 17.31
N ASN A 4 6.16 5.49 16.96
CA ASN A 4 5.09 6.11 17.73
C ASN A 4 3.72 5.44 17.49
N ILE A 5 3.68 4.40 16.65
CA ILE A 5 2.47 3.62 16.39
C ILE A 5 2.49 2.38 17.26
N ARG A 6 1.61 2.34 18.26
CA ARG A 6 1.39 1.17 19.11
C ARG A 6 0.44 0.21 18.41
N VAL A 7 0.87 -1.03 18.24
CA VAL A 7 -0.03 -2.14 17.91
C VAL A 7 -0.42 -2.81 19.22
N VAL A 8 -1.70 -2.76 19.56
CA VAL A 8 -2.22 -3.23 20.85
C VAL A 8 -3.03 -4.51 20.61
N LEU A 9 -2.62 -5.62 21.22
CA LEU A 9 -3.35 -6.89 21.14
C LEU A 9 -4.04 -7.14 22.48
N VAL A 10 -5.37 -7.16 22.46
CA VAL A 10 -6.19 -7.32 23.67
C VAL A 10 -6.55 -8.78 23.87
N ASN A 11 -6.12 -9.32 25.02
CA ASN A 11 -6.51 -10.62 25.54
C ASN A 11 -6.32 -11.76 24.52
N THR A 12 -5.18 -11.74 23.82
CA THR A 12 -4.85 -12.75 22.82
C THR A 12 -4.75 -14.14 23.45
N SER A 13 -5.48 -15.10 22.88
CA SER A 13 -5.57 -16.45 23.42
C SER A 13 -4.44 -17.36 22.93
N HIS A 14 -4.01 -17.22 21.68
CA HIS A 14 -2.97 -18.06 21.10
C HIS A 14 -1.65 -17.32 20.98
N THR A 15 -0.64 -17.76 21.73
CA THR A 15 0.72 -17.17 21.71
C THR A 15 1.36 -17.13 20.32
N GLY A 16 1.04 -18.10 19.45
CA GLY A 16 1.48 -18.10 18.05
C GLY A 16 0.97 -16.92 17.22
N ASN A 17 -0.21 -16.38 17.53
CA ASN A 17 -0.72 -15.16 16.90
C ASN A 17 0.07 -13.93 17.35
N ILE A 18 0.51 -13.88 18.60
CA ILE A 18 1.38 -12.79 19.09
C ILE A 18 2.68 -12.76 18.28
N GLY A 19 3.31 -13.92 18.08
CA GLY A 19 4.50 -14.04 17.24
C GLY A 19 4.26 -13.65 15.78
N SER A 20 3.16 -14.14 15.21
CA SER A 20 2.82 -13.83 13.81
C SER A 20 2.47 -12.34 13.61
N ALA A 21 1.82 -11.71 14.60
CA ALA A 21 1.56 -10.26 14.62
C ALA A 21 2.88 -9.47 14.71
N ALA A 22 3.80 -9.85 15.60
CA ALA A 22 5.13 -9.22 15.69
C ALA A 22 5.90 -9.33 14.37
N ARG A 23 5.83 -10.47 13.68
CA ARG A 23 6.38 -10.65 12.34
C ARG A 23 5.74 -9.68 11.34
N ALA A 24 4.42 -9.59 11.32
CA ALA A 24 3.67 -8.70 10.43
C ALA A 24 3.97 -7.21 10.69
N MET A 25 4.19 -6.83 11.93
CA MET A 25 4.62 -5.48 12.30
C MET A 25 6.02 -5.19 11.75
N LYS A 26 6.97 -6.09 12.01
CA LYS A 26 8.37 -5.90 11.60
C LYS A 26 8.53 -5.83 10.09
N THR A 27 7.80 -6.65 9.33
CA THR A 27 7.81 -6.59 7.86
C THR A 27 7.34 -5.24 7.33
N MET A 28 6.46 -4.55 8.07
CA MET A 28 5.94 -3.23 7.69
C MET A 28 6.73 -2.05 8.28
N GLY A 29 7.70 -2.32 9.16
CA GLY A 29 8.53 -1.30 9.81
C GLY A 29 7.98 -0.79 11.15
N LEU A 30 7.00 -1.48 11.73
CA LEU A 30 6.48 -1.19 13.07
C LEU A 30 7.17 -2.08 14.11
N SER A 31 7.40 -1.53 15.30
CA SER A 31 8.15 -2.22 16.37
C SER A 31 7.51 -2.13 17.76
N ASN A 32 6.49 -1.28 17.93
CA ASN A 32 5.95 -0.95 19.25
C ASN A 32 4.71 -1.81 19.56
N LEU A 33 4.95 -2.99 20.14
CA LEU A 33 3.91 -3.97 20.47
C LEU A 33 3.45 -3.84 21.92
N TYR A 34 2.14 -3.74 22.13
CA TYR A 34 1.49 -3.76 23.44
C TYR A 34 0.59 -4.99 23.56
N LEU A 35 0.67 -5.67 24.69
CA LEU A 35 -0.17 -6.81 25.05
C LEU A 35 -1.01 -6.43 26.26
N VAL A 36 -2.34 -6.40 26.10
CA VAL A 36 -3.27 -6.12 27.19
C VAL A 36 -3.81 -7.46 27.69
N ASP A 37 -3.46 -7.81 28.93
CA ASP A 37 -3.93 -9.03 29.62
C ASP A 37 -3.93 -10.28 28.71
N PRO A 38 -2.79 -10.66 28.09
CA PRO A 38 -2.74 -11.84 27.24
C PRO A 38 -3.03 -13.09 28.07
N VAL A 39 -3.85 -14.02 27.55
CA VAL A 39 -4.23 -15.25 28.28
C VAL A 39 -3.01 -16.05 28.73
N GLN A 40 -1.96 -16.01 27.92
CA GLN A 40 -0.64 -16.53 28.23
C GLN A 40 0.43 -15.56 27.74
N ALA A 41 1.47 -15.34 28.54
CA ALA A 41 2.64 -14.58 28.13
C ALA A 41 3.31 -15.22 26.89
N PRO A 42 4.04 -14.43 26.07
CA PRO A 42 4.81 -14.95 24.94
C PRO A 42 5.69 -16.14 25.34
N ASP A 43 5.55 -17.26 24.63
CA ASP A 43 6.25 -18.52 24.89
C ASP A 43 7.12 -18.94 23.69
N GLY A 44 7.71 -20.14 23.74
CA GLY A 44 8.51 -20.68 22.63
C GLY A 44 7.75 -20.74 21.30
N LYS A 45 6.42 -20.89 21.33
CA LYS A 45 5.56 -20.89 20.14
C LYS A 45 5.49 -19.49 19.53
N SER A 46 5.33 -18.45 20.35
CA SER A 46 5.38 -17.06 19.88
C SER A 46 6.73 -16.74 19.22
N SER A 47 7.85 -17.16 19.83
CA SER A 47 9.20 -16.96 19.28
C SER A 47 9.39 -17.67 17.94
N ALA A 48 8.90 -18.91 17.81
CA ALA A 48 8.96 -19.66 16.56
C ALA A 48 8.16 -18.96 15.44
N MET A 49 6.96 -18.45 15.76
CA MET A 49 6.09 -17.79 14.79
C MET A 49 6.58 -16.38 14.38
N ALA A 50 7.36 -15.71 15.24
CA ALA A 50 7.92 -14.39 14.94
C ALA A 50 8.99 -14.40 13.84
N ALA A 51 9.63 -15.54 13.56
CA ALA A 51 10.51 -15.77 12.41
C ALA A 51 11.44 -14.58 12.08
N GLY A 52 12.23 -14.12 13.07
CA GLY A 52 13.15 -12.98 12.92
C GLY A 52 12.67 -11.66 13.54
N ALA A 53 11.42 -11.61 14.04
CA ALA A 53 10.87 -10.48 14.81
C ALA A 53 10.97 -10.67 16.34
N GLY A 54 12.00 -11.38 16.81
CA GLY A 54 12.22 -11.64 18.23
C GLY A 54 12.50 -10.38 19.07
N ASP A 55 13.02 -9.33 18.44
CA ASP A 55 13.19 -7.99 19.00
C ASP A 55 11.85 -7.29 19.28
N VAL A 56 10.88 -7.37 18.37
CA VAL A 56 9.53 -6.81 18.59
C VAL A 56 8.83 -7.53 19.74
N LEU A 57 8.94 -8.86 19.80
CA LEU A 57 8.43 -9.63 20.93
C LEU A 57 9.16 -9.32 22.24
N GLY A 58 10.50 -9.25 22.21
CA GLY A 58 11.32 -9.03 23.40
C GLY A 58 11.14 -7.63 24.01
N ASN A 59 10.76 -6.66 23.19
CA ASN A 59 10.45 -5.29 23.62
C ASN A 59 8.95 -5.04 23.82
N ALA A 60 8.10 -6.07 23.74
CA ALA A 60 6.66 -5.91 23.89
C ALA A 60 6.32 -5.45 25.31
N THR A 61 5.47 -4.43 25.43
CA THR A 61 4.99 -3.93 26.72
C THR A 61 3.72 -4.68 27.11
N THR A 62 3.70 -5.31 28.29
CA THR A 62 2.50 -5.99 28.80
C THR A 62 1.85 -5.14 29.88
N VAL A 63 0.55 -4.90 29.75
CA VAL A 63 -0.27 -4.10 30.66
C VAL A 63 -1.56 -4.85 31.01
N THR A 64 -2.29 -4.35 32.00
CA THR A 64 -3.50 -5.03 32.50
C THR A 64 -4.77 -4.55 31.83
N THR A 65 -4.82 -3.28 31.42
CA THR A 65 -6.02 -2.66 30.86
C THR A 65 -5.75 -2.01 29.50
N LEU A 66 -6.81 -1.85 28.70
CA LEU A 66 -6.72 -1.12 27.44
C LEU A 66 -6.37 0.36 27.69
N GLU A 67 -6.91 0.95 28.76
CA GLU A 67 -6.63 2.32 29.18
C GLU A 67 -5.13 2.57 29.36
N GLU A 68 -4.41 1.66 30.03
CA GLU A 68 -2.96 1.70 30.19
C GLU A 68 -2.23 1.65 28.82
N ALA A 69 -2.67 0.77 27.92
CA ALA A 69 -2.03 0.61 26.60
C ALA A 69 -2.20 1.85 25.70
N VAL A 70 -3.33 2.54 25.80
CA VAL A 70 -3.65 3.71 24.95
C VAL A 70 -3.35 5.04 25.64
N ALA A 71 -2.87 5.02 26.88
CA ALA A 71 -2.53 6.22 27.63
C ALA A 71 -1.53 7.10 26.86
N GLY A 72 -1.88 8.39 26.71
CA GLY A 72 -1.08 9.39 25.99
C GLY A 72 -1.17 9.31 24.47
N CYS A 73 -1.98 8.42 23.89
CA CYS A 73 -2.22 8.40 22.45
C CYS A 73 -3.19 9.51 22.02
N GLY A 74 -2.81 10.30 21.02
CA GLY A 74 -3.69 11.31 20.41
C GLY A 74 -4.76 10.71 19.50
N LEU A 75 -4.54 9.49 19.01
CA LEU A 75 -5.48 8.74 18.19
C LEU A 75 -5.51 7.26 18.60
N VAL A 76 -6.70 6.73 18.84
CA VAL A 76 -6.94 5.31 19.12
C VAL A 76 -7.94 4.79 18.09
N VAL A 77 -7.54 3.79 17.31
CA VAL A 77 -8.39 3.13 16.31
C VAL A 77 -8.56 1.66 16.69
N GLY A 78 -9.80 1.23 16.91
CA GLY A 78 -10.14 -0.15 17.26
C GLY A 78 -10.60 -0.94 16.04
N THR A 79 -10.13 -2.17 15.88
CA THR A 79 -10.65 -3.07 14.84
C THR A 79 -12.01 -3.62 15.24
N SER A 80 -12.99 -3.51 14.35
CA SER A 80 -14.33 -4.03 14.60
C SER A 80 -14.96 -4.56 13.32
N ALA A 81 -15.76 -5.62 13.43
CA ALA A 81 -16.69 -5.97 12.39
C ALA A 81 -17.77 -4.86 12.30
N ARG A 82 -18.30 -4.59 11.11
CA ARG A 82 -19.27 -3.50 10.87
C ARG A 82 -20.45 -3.58 11.86
N SER A 83 -20.42 -2.74 12.89
CA SER A 83 -21.48 -2.67 13.90
C SER A 83 -22.66 -1.88 13.34
N ARG A 84 -23.84 -2.50 13.34
CA ARG A 84 -25.11 -1.86 12.89
C ARG A 84 -25.85 -1.16 14.03
N THR A 85 -25.39 -1.36 15.27
CA THR A 85 -26.12 -0.98 16.49
C THR A 85 -25.75 0.41 17.00
N HIS A 86 -24.53 0.89 16.73
CA HIS A 86 -24.06 2.21 17.17
C HIS A 86 -23.33 2.90 16.02
N SER A 87 -23.68 4.16 15.74
CA SER A 87 -23.10 4.97 14.67
C SER A 87 -21.73 5.55 15.07
N TRP A 88 -20.77 4.68 15.35
CA TRP A 88 -19.39 5.11 15.54
C TRP A 88 -18.78 5.54 14.20
N PRO A 89 -17.85 6.52 14.20
CA PRO A 89 -17.18 6.91 12.98
C PRO A 89 -16.28 5.75 12.50
N MET A 90 -16.66 5.20 11.34
CA MET A 90 -15.95 4.08 10.70
C MET A 90 -14.91 4.60 9.71
N LEU A 91 -13.76 3.96 9.69
CA LEU A 91 -12.72 4.12 8.68
C LEU A 91 -12.60 2.83 7.87
N ASP A 92 -12.31 2.97 6.58
CA ASP A 92 -11.69 1.86 5.85
C ASP A 92 -10.19 1.74 6.19
N PRO A 93 -9.52 0.64 5.84
CA PRO A 93 -8.11 0.42 6.14
C PRO A 93 -7.16 1.50 5.61
N ARG A 94 -7.45 2.07 4.43
CA ARG A 94 -6.62 3.11 3.81
C ARG A 94 -6.75 4.43 4.56
N GLN A 95 -7.99 4.84 4.83
CA GLN A 95 -8.28 6.02 5.64
C GLN A 95 -7.69 5.91 7.05
N CYS A 96 -7.68 4.70 7.62
CA CYS A 96 -7.01 4.41 8.89
C CYS A 96 -5.51 4.69 8.80
N GLY A 97 -4.83 4.13 7.79
CA GLY A 97 -3.41 4.37 7.53
C GLY A 97 -3.08 5.86 7.39
N GLU A 98 -3.80 6.56 6.50
CA GLU A 98 -3.62 8.00 6.25
C GLU A 98 -3.79 8.84 7.52
N LYS A 99 -4.85 8.57 8.30
CA LYS A 99 -5.14 9.31 9.53
C LYS A 99 -4.09 9.05 10.61
N MET A 100 -3.63 7.81 10.74
CA MET A 100 -2.57 7.46 11.70
C MET A 100 -1.26 8.18 11.37
N ILE A 101 -0.80 8.12 10.12
CA ILE A 101 0.45 8.77 9.72
C ILE A 101 0.35 10.30 9.84
N ALA A 102 -0.82 10.90 9.61
CA ALA A 102 -1.01 12.33 9.81
C ALA A 102 -0.92 12.78 11.28
N GLU A 103 -1.26 11.92 12.24
CA GLU A 103 -1.29 12.24 13.67
C GLU A 103 0.04 11.95 14.40
N VAL A 104 0.75 10.91 13.96
CA VAL A 104 2.02 10.41 14.54
C VAL A 104 3.09 11.49 14.82
N PRO A 105 3.26 12.55 14.00
CA PRO A 105 4.21 13.62 14.29
C PRO A 105 3.89 14.44 15.55
N LYS A 106 2.64 14.42 16.02
CA LYS A 106 2.17 15.20 17.18
C LYS A 106 2.05 14.36 18.44
N TYR A 107 1.49 13.16 18.31
CA TYR A 107 1.20 12.28 19.43
C TYR A 107 1.43 10.81 19.05
N PRO A 108 1.74 9.93 20.01
CA PRO A 108 1.61 8.49 19.81
C PRO A 108 0.20 8.14 19.34
N VAL A 109 0.06 7.06 18.58
CA VAL A 109 -1.23 6.55 18.12
C VAL A 109 -1.32 5.05 18.42
N ALA A 110 -2.54 4.55 18.61
CA ALA A 110 -2.78 3.14 18.90
C ALA A 110 -3.72 2.52 17.87
N LEU A 111 -3.33 1.34 17.39
CA LEU A 111 -4.16 0.44 16.61
C LEU A 111 -4.48 -0.79 17.44
N VAL A 112 -5.75 -0.93 17.82
CA VAL A 112 -6.19 -1.90 18.83
C VAL A 112 -6.90 -3.06 18.16
N PHE A 113 -6.42 -4.27 18.45
CA PHE A 113 -6.95 -5.53 17.97
C PHE A 113 -7.54 -6.34 19.10
N GLY A 114 -8.71 -6.91 18.87
CA GLY A 114 -9.41 -7.71 19.86
C GLY A 114 -9.02 -9.18 19.86
N ARG A 115 -9.78 -9.94 20.66
CA ARG A 115 -9.67 -11.39 20.82
C ARG A 115 -9.98 -12.12 19.52
N GLU A 116 -9.38 -13.28 19.30
CA GLU A 116 -9.55 -14.05 18.04
C GLU A 116 -11.01 -14.40 17.73
N ASN A 117 -11.79 -14.77 18.75
CA ASN A 117 -13.15 -15.27 18.55
C ASN A 117 -14.23 -14.18 18.62
N ASN A 118 -14.00 -13.18 19.47
CA ASN A 118 -15.06 -12.22 19.86
C ASN A 118 -14.69 -10.76 19.57
N GLY A 119 -13.46 -10.48 19.11
CA GLY A 119 -12.98 -9.12 18.89
C GLY A 119 -12.88 -8.32 20.19
N LEU A 120 -13.09 -7.01 20.06
CA LEU A 120 -13.12 -6.06 21.18
C LEU A 120 -14.51 -6.03 21.81
N THR A 121 -14.57 -5.87 23.13
CA THR A 121 -15.83 -5.64 23.85
C THR A 121 -16.38 -4.24 23.50
N ASN A 122 -17.67 -4.00 23.79
CA ASN A 122 -18.25 -2.67 23.62
C ASN A 122 -17.54 -1.61 24.48
N GLU A 123 -17.11 -1.97 25.69
CA GLU A 123 -16.37 -1.08 26.61
C GLU A 123 -14.97 -0.74 26.06
N GLU A 124 -14.30 -1.70 25.41
CA GLU A 124 -13.03 -1.48 24.72
C GLU A 124 -13.22 -0.62 23.46
N LEU A 125 -14.28 -0.86 22.69
CA LEU A 125 -14.63 -0.06 21.51
C LEU A 125 -14.99 1.40 21.86
N GLN A 126 -15.56 1.65 23.03
CA GLN A 126 -15.87 3.00 23.52
C GLN A 126 -14.63 3.84 23.84
N GLN A 127 -13.49 3.19 24.10
CA GLN A 127 -12.21 3.87 24.32
C GLN A 127 -11.51 4.27 23.01
N CYS A 128 -12.06 3.84 21.86
CA CYS A 128 -11.51 4.14 20.55
C CYS A 128 -12.18 5.38 19.94
N HIS A 129 -11.40 6.27 19.31
CA HIS A 129 -11.92 7.43 18.60
C HIS A 129 -12.60 7.05 17.28
N TYR A 130 -12.04 6.04 16.60
CA TYR A 130 -12.57 5.49 15.35
C TYR A 130 -12.55 3.99 15.38
N HIS A 131 -13.44 3.39 14.60
CA HIS A 131 -13.41 1.94 14.35
C HIS A 131 -12.95 1.70 12.91
N VAL A 132 -12.14 0.66 12.71
CA VAL A 132 -11.73 0.23 11.37
C VAL A 132 -12.29 -1.15 11.08
N CYS A 133 -12.90 -1.29 9.91
CA CYS A 133 -13.39 -2.57 9.40
C CYS A 133 -12.64 -2.91 8.13
N ILE A 134 -11.93 -4.04 8.12
CA ILE A 134 -11.30 -4.56 6.92
C ILE A 134 -12.40 -5.12 6.01
N PRO A 135 -12.56 -4.61 4.77
CA PRO A 135 -13.51 -5.20 3.82
C PRO A 135 -13.11 -6.65 3.51
N ALA A 136 -14.02 -7.58 3.75
CA ALA A 136 -13.81 -9.01 3.58
C ALA A 136 -15.02 -9.64 2.89
N ASN A 137 -14.94 -10.94 2.60
CA ASN A 137 -16.08 -11.69 2.08
C ASN A 137 -17.28 -11.59 3.06
N PRO A 138 -18.47 -11.11 2.64
CA PRO A 138 -19.64 -11.03 3.51
C PRO A 138 -20.08 -12.38 4.11
N GLU A 139 -19.76 -13.50 3.47
CA GLU A 139 -20.07 -14.85 3.94
C GLU A 139 -19.05 -15.36 4.98
N TYR A 140 -17.83 -14.81 4.97
CA TYR A 140 -16.75 -15.20 5.87
C TYR A 140 -15.81 -14.01 6.09
N SER A 141 -16.20 -13.12 7.02
CA SER A 141 -15.52 -11.85 7.25
C SER A 141 -14.56 -11.87 8.45
N SER A 142 -14.39 -13.02 9.11
CA SER A 142 -13.51 -13.16 10.27
C SER A 142 -12.09 -13.43 9.82
N LEU A 143 -11.21 -12.44 9.97
CA LEU A 143 -9.79 -12.60 9.69
C LEU A 143 -9.09 -13.15 10.93
N ASN A 144 -8.08 -14.00 10.73
CA ASN A 144 -7.14 -14.32 11.78
C ASN A 144 -6.46 -13.04 12.30
N LEU A 145 -6.17 -12.98 13.61
CA LEU A 145 -5.57 -11.82 14.28
C LEU A 145 -4.32 -11.28 13.55
N ALA A 146 -3.37 -12.17 13.23
CA ALA A 146 -2.13 -11.75 12.55
C ALA A 146 -2.37 -11.26 11.12
N MET A 147 -3.40 -11.77 10.43
CA MET A 147 -3.80 -11.29 9.11
C MET A 147 -4.39 -9.89 9.19
N ALA A 148 -5.25 -9.62 10.18
CA ALA A 148 -5.79 -8.28 10.41
C ALA A 148 -4.68 -7.29 10.75
N VAL A 149 -3.73 -7.68 11.62
CA VAL A 149 -2.53 -6.88 11.94
C VAL A 149 -1.74 -6.61 10.67
N GLN A 150 -1.47 -7.62 9.84
CA GLN A 150 -0.72 -7.47 8.59
C GLN A 150 -1.38 -6.49 7.62
N THR A 151 -2.70 -6.59 7.43
CA THR A 151 -3.45 -5.71 6.51
C THR A 151 -3.37 -4.25 6.95
N LEU A 152 -3.60 -3.96 8.23
CA LEU A 152 -3.60 -2.58 8.71
C LEU A 152 -2.19 -2.01 8.86
N CYS A 153 -1.21 -2.81 9.28
CA CYS A 153 0.20 -2.38 9.27
C CYS A 153 0.68 -2.07 7.85
N TYR A 154 0.21 -2.82 6.85
CA TYR A 154 0.50 -2.55 5.44
C TYR A 154 -0.07 -1.21 4.99
N GLU A 155 -1.34 -0.91 5.27
CA GLU A 155 -1.93 0.39 4.90
C GLU A 155 -1.25 1.56 5.61
N VAL A 156 -0.83 1.38 6.87
CA VAL A 156 0.01 2.36 7.59
C VAL A 156 1.35 2.58 6.88
N ARG A 157 2.03 1.51 6.45
CA ARG A 157 3.28 1.62 5.69
C ARG A 157 3.07 2.33 4.34
N MET A 158 2.00 2.01 3.63
CA MET A 158 1.69 2.63 2.34
C MET A 158 1.42 4.13 2.51
N ALA A 159 0.66 4.53 3.54
CA ALA A 159 0.43 5.92 3.87
C ALA A 159 1.73 6.66 4.24
N TRP A 160 2.66 5.98 4.91
CA TRP A 160 3.97 6.55 5.25
C TRP A 160 4.85 6.76 4.01
N LEU A 161 4.95 5.76 3.14
CA LEU A 161 5.70 5.86 1.88
C LEU A 161 5.11 6.90 0.91
N ALA A 162 3.79 7.12 0.95
CA ALA A 162 3.13 8.16 0.17
C ALA A 162 3.54 9.59 0.60
N GLN A 163 3.98 9.79 1.84
CA GLN A 163 4.56 11.06 2.29
C GLN A 163 6.00 11.24 1.83
N GLU A 164 6.73 10.15 1.66
CA GLU A 164 8.13 10.15 1.21
C GLU A 164 8.28 10.18 -0.31
N THR A 165 7.18 10.14 -1.06
CA THR A 165 7.25 10.16 -2.53
C THR A 165 7.76 11.53 -2.98
N ILE A 166 9.06 11.59 -3.26
CA ILE A 166 9.70 12.70 -3.98
C ILE A 166 8.93 12.82 -5.30
N PRO A 167 8.44 14.00 -5.70
CA PRO A 167 7.85 14.15 -7.02
C PRO A 167 8.90 13.66 -8.02
N GLU A 168 8.58 12.60 -8.77
CA GLU A 168 9.37 12.24 -9.95
C GLU A 168 9.51 13.53 -10.76
N GLU A 169 10.75 13.91 -11.09
CA GLU A 169 10.94 14.95 -12.09
C GLU A 169 10.12 14.51 -13.30
N PRO A 170 9.16 15.34 -13.76
CA PRO A 170 8.33 14.94 -14.87
C PRO A 170 9.26 14.73 -16.06
N ASN A 171 9.52 13.46 -16.41
CA ASN A 171 10.18 13.15 -17.66
C ASN A 171 9.23 13.64 -18.75
N ASP A 172 9.63 14.72 -19.40
CA ASP A 172 8.72 15.55 -20.19
C ASP A 172 8.23 14.72 -21.38
N TYR A 173 6.98 14.27 -21.26
CA TYR A 173 6.31 13.51 -22.30
C TYR A 173 6.12 14.45 -23.50
N PRO A 174 6.54 14.07 -24.72
CA PRO A 174 6.46 14.95 -25.86
C PRO A 174 5.02 15.42 -26.08
N LEU A 175 4.89 16.70 -26.45
CA LEU A 175 3.60 17.28 -26.82
C LEU A 175 2.99 16.45 -27.95
N ASN A 176 1.65 16.40 -27.99
CA ASN A 176 0.90 15.64 -28.98
C ASN A 176 1.33 16.01 -30.43
N ASP A 177 1.67 17.29 -30.65
CA ASP A 177 2.17 17.78 -31.93
C ASP A 177 3.49 17.12 -32.38
N ASP A 178 4.40 16.82 -31.44
CA ASP A 178 5.68 16.18 -31.75
C ASP A 178 5.53 14.68 -32.01
N LEU A 179 4.59 14.03 -31.31
CA LEU A 179 4.15 12.67 -31.64
C LEU A 179 3.51 12.61 -33.03
N GLU A 180 2.68 13.59 -33.39
CA GLU A 180 2.04 13.64 -34.69
C GLU A 180 3.07 13.84 -35.81
N ARG A 181 4.04 14.73 -35.62
CA ARG A 181 5.18 14.90 -36.54
C ARG A 181 6.00 13.62 -36.69
N PHE A 182 6.24 12.90 -35.59
CA PHE A 182 6.88 11.59 -35.63
C PHE A 182 6.06 10.58 -36.45
N TYR A 183 4.73 10.52 -36.27
CA TYR A 183 3.88 9.60 -37.04
C TYR A 183 3.84 9.92 -38.53
N GLN A 184 3.81 11.20 -38.89
CA GLN A 184 3.90 11.63 -40.28
C GLN A 184 5.25 11.24 -40.89
N HIS A 185 6.35 11.43 -40.16
CA HIS A 185 7.68 11.01 -40.60
C HIS A 185 7.74 9.48 -40.76
N LEU A 186 7.26 8.74 -39.77
CA LEU A 186 7.21 7.28 -39.79
C LEU A 186 6.42 6.76 -41.00
N GLU A 187 5.24 7.32 -41.27
CA GLU A 187 4.43 6.93 -42.42
C GLU A 187 5.15 7.20 -43.74
N SER A 188 5.76 8.38 -43.88
CA SER A 188 6.54 8.74 -45.07
C SER A 188 7.72 7.79 -45.29
N SER A 189 8.48 7.48 -44.25
CA SER A 189 9.62 6.56 -44.34
C SER A 189 9.18 5.14 -44.70
N LEU A 190 8.07 4.65 -44.12
CA LEU A 190 7.52 3.33 -44.44
C LEU A 190 6.95 3.25 -45.86
N MET A 191 6.42 4.36 -46.40
CA MET A 191 6.05 4.43 -47.82
C MET A 191 7.29 4.44 -48.72
N GLY A 192 8.34 5.18 -48.34
CA GLY A 192 9.59 5.25 -49.10
C GLY A 192 10.30 3.90 -49.23
N THR A 193 10.26 3.06 -48.20
CA THR A 193 10.80 1.68 -48.25
C THR A 193 9.89 0.68 -48.96
N GLY A 194 8.66 1.07 -49.33
CA GLY A 194 7.66 0.18 -49.91
C GLY A 194 6.94 -0.72 -48.91
N PHE A 195 7.17 -0.58 -47.59
CA PHE A 195 6.48 -1.36 -46.56
C PHE A 195 4.99 -1.00 -46.46
N VAL A 196 4.65 0.29 -46.60
CA VAL A 196 3.27 0.77 -46.72
C VAL A 196 3.03 1.23 -48.16
N VAL A 197 1.97 0.71 -48.80
CA VAL A 197 1.57 1.08 -50.17
C VAL A 197 0.40 2.07 -50.17
N LYS A 198 0.32 2.90 -51.22
CA LYS A 198 -0.64 4.04 -51.32
C LYS A 198 -2.13 3.65 -51.21
N ASN A 199 -2.48 2.40 -51.56
CA ASN A 199 -3.84 1.87 -51.47
C ASN A 199 -4.08 1.00 -50.22
N HIS A 200 -3.17 1.02 -49.24
CA HIS A 200 -3.32 0.21 -48.03
C HIS A 200 -4.38 0.83 -47.10
N PRO A 201 -5.26 0.04 -46.45
CA PRO A 201 -6.40 0.53 -45.65
C PRO A 201 -6.03 1.23 -44.32
N GLY A 202 -4.83 1.80 -44.15
CA GLY A 202 -4.43 2.54 -42.94
C GLY A 202 -4.26 1.71 -41.65
N LEU A 203 -4.51 0.40 -41.71
CA LEU A 203 -4.46 -0.49 -40.54
C LEU A 203 -3.06 -0.59 -39.90
N VAL A 204 -1.99 -0.48 -40.69
CA VAL A 204 -0.61 -0.54 -40.19
C VAL A 204 -0.29 0.69 -39.34
N MET A 205 -0.54 1.90 -39.87
CA MET A 205 -0.31 3.15 -39.11
C MET A 205 -1.19 3.24 -37.87
N THR A 206 -2.42 2.76 -37.95
CA THR A 206 -3.31 2.68 -36.77
C THR A 206 -2.71 1.79 -35.67
N LYS A 207 -2.15 0.62 -36.04
CA LYS A 207 -1.49 -0.29 -35.09
C LYS A 207 -0.19 0.30 -34.52
N LEU A 208 0.61 0.98 -35.35
CA LEU A 208 1.86 1.61 -34.91
C LEU A 208 1.59 2.80 -33.97
N ARG A 209 0.62 3.66 -34.29
CA ARG A 209 0.16 4.73 -33.39
C ARG A 209 -0.26 4.19 -32.04
N ARG A 210 -1.07 3.12 -32.03
CA ARG A 210 -1.49 2.44 -30.79
C ARG A 210 -0.30 1.85 -30.01
N LEU A 211 0.71 1.32 -30.69
CA LEU A 211 1.93 0.80 -30.06
C LEU A 211 2.70 1.91 -29.34
N PHE A 212 3.03 3.00 -30.05
CA PHE A 212 3.83 4.08 -29.50
C PHE A 212 3.06 4.93 -28.46
N ASN A 213 1.76 5.14 -28.63
CA ASN A 213 0.93 5.81 -27.60
C ASN A 213 0.91 5.02 -26.30
N ARG A 214 0.85 3.68 -26.35
CA ARG A 214 0.91 2.84 -25.14
C ARG A 214 2.30 2.84 -24.53
N ALA A 215 3.35 2.91 -25.34
CA ALA A 215 4.73 2.93 -24.87
C ALA A 215 5.09 4.23 -24.13
N ARG A 216 4.37 5.33 -24.40
CA ARG A 216 4.63 6.66 -23.87
C ARG A 216 6.12 7.07 -23.97
N PRO A 217 6.70 7.14 -25.18
CA PRO A 217 8.10 7.51 -25.36
C PRO A 217 8.37 8.94 -24.88
N GLU A 218 9.51 9.15 -24.24
CA GLU A 218 10.02 10.44 -23.81
C GLU A 218 10.51 11.29 -25.00
N SER A 219 10.69 12.59 -24.78
CA SER A 219 11.17 13.50 -25.83
C SER A 219 12.53 13.06 -26.42
N GLN A 220 13.42 12.52 -25.56
CA GLN A 220 14.73 11.98 -26.01
C GLN A 220 14.56 10.72 -26.86
N GLU A 221 13.69 9.80 -26.46
CA GLU A 221 13.40 8.57 -27.20
C GLU A 221 12.75 8.88 -28.55
N LEU A 222 11.84 9.85 -28.60
CA LEU A 222 11.21 10.31 -29.84
C LEU A 222 12.24 10.92 -30.81
N ASN A 223 13.22 11.67 -30.30
CA ASN A 223 14.34 12.18 -31.11
C ASN A 223 15.21 11.05 -31.67
N ILE A 224 15.49 10.01 -30.88
CA ILE A 224 16.20 8.81 -31.35
C ILE A 224 15.41 8.12 -32.45
N LEU A 225 14.11 7.90 -32.26
CA LEU A 225 13.22 7.28 -33.25
C LEU A 225 13.21 8.08 -34.56
N ARG A 226 13.09 9.42 -34.50
CA ARG A 226 13.19 10.29 -35.69
C ARG A 226 14.57 10.26 -36.34
N GLY A 227 15.63 10.12 -35.54
CA GLY A 227 16.99 9.91 -36.04
C GLY A 227 17.13 8.62 -36.83
N ILE A 228 16.54 7.52 -36.34
CA ILE A 228 16.48 6.23 -37.05
C ILE A 228 15.76 6.39 -38.40
N LEU A 229 14.58 7.02 -38.41
CA LEU A 229 13.82 7.28 -39.64
C LEU A 229 14.62 8.11 -40.65
N SER A 230 15.29 9.17 -40.17
CA SER A 230 16.15 10.01 -41.01
C SER A 230 17.31 9.23 -41.63
N SER A 231 17.85 8.25 -40.91
CA SER A 231 18.91 7.36 -41.42
C SER A 231 18.38 6.44 -42.52
N ILE A 232 17.19 5.85 -42.32
CA ILE A 232 16.51 5.02 -43.31
C ILE A 232 16.23 5.83 -44.59
N ASP A 233 15.67 7.03 -44.46
CA ASP A 233 15.35 7.89 -45.61
C ASP A 233 16.59 8.23 -46.45
N LYS A 234 17.75 8.41 -45.81
CA LYS A 234 19.02 8.67 -46.52
C LYS A 234 19.51 7.46 -47.28
N ALA A 235 19.30 6.25 -46.76
CA ALA A 235 19.68 5.01 -47.44
C ALA A 235 18.81 4.78 -48.68
N VAL A 236 17.49 4.91 -48.53
CA VAL A 236 16.52 4.72 -49.64
C VAL A 236 16.75 5.69 -50.80
N LYS A 237 17.19 6.93 -50.54
CA LYS A 237 17.47 7.94 -51.58
C LYS A 237 18.77 7.70 -52.37
N LYS A 238 19.64 6.80 -51.92
CA LYS A 238 20.92 6.50 -52.59
C LYS A 238 20.80 5.39 -53.64
N ASP A 239 19.72 4.62 -53.59
CA ASP A 239 19.33 3.64 -54.62
C ASP A 239 18.43 4.29 -55.67
#